data_AF-A0A7S0WE40-F1
#
_entry.id   AF-A0A7S0WE40-F1
#
_cell.length_a   1.000
_cell.length_b   1.000
_cell.length_c   1.000
_cell.angle_alpha   90.00
_cell.angle_beta   90.00
_cell.angle_gamma   90.00
#
_symmetry.space_group_name_H-M   'P 1'
#
loop_
_entity.id
_entity.type
_entity.pdbx_description
1 polymer ?
#
loop_
_entity_poly.entity_id
_entity_poly.type
_entity_poly.pdbx_seq_one_letter_code
_entity_poly.pdbx_strand_id
1 'polypeptide(L)'
;GWETFLSYEDPRQDILVGLLRLRKCGRTAAKTSPALKGKCSMVRELHVYGTAVAVHSRDKGRFQHRGYGTLLMREAERIAREEHGSTKLAVISGVGTRHYYRKLGYELEDTYMVKYL
;
A
#
# COMPACT_ATOMS: atom_id res chain seq x y z
N GLY A 1 -3.32 -16.41 7.65
CA GLY A 1 -2.18 -15.57 7.22
C GLY A 1 -1.98 -14.49 8.25
N TRP A 2 -0.83 -13.80 8.24
CA TRP A 2 -0.57 -12.67 9.13
C TRP A 2 -1.03 -11.39 8.44
N GLU A 3 -1.91 -10.63 9.09
CA GLU A 3 -2.36 -9.32 8.62
C GLU A 3 -1.74 -8.21 9.48
N THR A 4 -1.27 -7.16 8.81
CA THR A 4 -0.67 -5.96 9.41
C THR A 4 -1.42 -4.76 8.88
N PHE A 5 -1.92 -3.92 9.79
CA PHE A 5 -2.61 -2.67 9.46
C PHE A 5 -1.65 -1.51 9.72
N LEU A 6 -1.40 -0.70 8.71
CA LEU A 6 -0.60 0.51 8.81
C LEU A 6 -1.54 1.70 8.65
N SER A 7 -1.39 2.71 9.49
CA SER A 7 -2.12 3.97 9.38
C SER A 7 -1.22 5.17 9.63
N TYR A 8 -1.56 6.28 8.99
CA TYR A 8 -1.15 7.61 9.42
C TYR A 8 -2.37 8.31 10.00
N GLU A 9 -2.22 8.80 11.22
CA GLU A 9 -3.28 9.44 12.00
C GLU A 9 -2.78 10.78 12.56
N ASP A 10 -3.67 11.74 12.72
CA ASP A 10 -3.44 12.91 13.56
C ASP A 10 -4.06 12.64 14.95
N PRO A 11 -3.25 12.32 15.97
CA PRO A 11 -3.77 11.96 17.29
C PRO A 11 -4.37 13.15 18.04
N ARG A 12 -4.09 14.40 17.64
CA ARG A 12 -4.67 15.59 18.27
C ARG A 12 -6.07 15.87 17.76
N GLN A 13 -6.31 15.55 16.48
CA GLN A 13 -7.59 15.79 15.83
C GLN A 13 -8.46 14.52 15.72
N ASP A 14 -7.91 13.36 16.08
CA ASP A 14 -8.55 12.04 15.93
C ASP A 14 -8.96 11.74 14.47
N ILE A 15 -8.04 12.04 13.53
CA ILE A 15 -8.30 11.91 12.08
C ILE A 15 -7.39 10.85 11.46
N LEU A 16 -7.98 9.91 10.73
CA LEU A 16 -7.27 8.98 9.88
C LEU A 16 -6.91 9.63 8.53
N VAL A 17 -5.61 9.76 8.26
CA VAL A 17 -5.07 10.41 7.05
C VAL A 17 -4.88 9.42 5.91
N GLY A 18 -4.47 8.20 6.24
CA GLY A 18 -4.33 7.14 5.25
C GLY A 18 -4.08 5.80 5.93
N LEU A 19 -4.37 4.72 5.21
CA LEU A 19 -4.22 3.36 5.69
C LEU A 19 -3.66 2.45 4.61
N LEU A 20 -3.03 1.35 5.04
CA LEU A 20 -2.61 0.25 4.19
C LEU A 20 -2.87 -1.07 4.91
N ARG A 21 -3.45 -2.03 4.18
CA ARG A 21 -3.63 -3.42 4.65
C ARG A 21 -2.60 -4.32 3.99
N LEU A 22 -1.64 -4.78 4.79
CA LEU A 22 -0.62 -5.73 4.37
C LEU A 22 -0.97 -7.13 4.87
N ARG A 23 -0.74 -8.15 4.04
CA ARG A 23 -0.94 -9.55 4.41
C ARG A 23 0.23 -10.40 3.95
N LYS A 24 0.84 -11.16 4.87
CA LYS A 24 1.76 -12.24 4.52
C LYS A 24 0.98 -13.38 3.85
N CYS A 25 1.36 -13.72 2.62
CA CYS A 25 0.69 -14.80 1.90
C CYS A 25 1.03 -16.16 2.53
N GLY A 26 0.02 -17.01 2.67
CA GLY A 26 0.22 -18.41 3.05
C GLY A 26 0.60 -19.27 1.86
N ARG A 27 0.98 -20.54 2.11
CA ARG A 27 1.37 -21.50 1.07
C ARG A 27 0.30 -21.73 -0.01
N THR A 28 -0.96 -21.43 0.28
CA THR A 28 -2.09 -21.62 -0.63
C THR A 28 -2.30 -20.46 -1.62
N ALA A 29 -1.73 -19.28 -1.38
CA ALA A 29 -1.94 -18.12 -2.25
C ALA A 29 -1.43 -18.34 -3.68
N ALA A 30 -0.38 -19.15 -3.82
CA ALA A 30 0.18 -19.55 -5.12
C ALA A 30 -0.82 -20.36 -5.98
N LYS A 31 -1.87 -20.95 -5.39
CA LYS A 31 -2.93 -21.65 -6.13
C LYS A 31 -3.92 -20.70 -6.79
N THR A 32 -3.99 -19.45 -6.31
CA THR A 32 -4.96 -18.45 -6.79
C THR A 32 -4.39 -17.61 -7.93
N SER A 33 -3.11 -17.25 -7.88
CA SER A 33 -2.43 -16.57 -8.98
C SER A 33 -0.93 -16.89 -8.99
N PRO A 34 -0.32 -17.09 -10.17
CA PRO A 34 1.13 -17.23 -10.31
C PRO A 34 1.91 -16.07 -9.70
N ALA A 35 1.36 -14.85 -9.75
CA ALA A 35 1.97 -13.64 -9.21
C ALA A 35 2.17 -13.67 -7.68
N LEU A 36 1.50 -14.60 -6.97
CA LEU A 36 1.62 -14.78 -5.53
C LEU A 36 2.50 -15.99 -5.13
N LYS A 37 3.13 -16.65 -6.10
CA LYS A 37 3.99 -17.81 -5.85
C LYS A 37 5.27 -17.43 -5.08
N GLY A 38 5.68 -18.29 -4.16
CA GLY A 38 6.91 -18.11 -3.36
C GLY A 38 6.68 -17.35 -2.06
N LYS A 39 7.74 -16.72 -1.53
CA LYS A 39 7.68 -15.90 -0.31
C LYS A 39 7.12 -14.52 -0.66
N CYS A 40 5.80 -14.40 -0.69
CA CYS A 40 5.11 -13.19 -1.12
C CYS A 40 4.34 -12.54 0.04
N SER A 41 4.35 -11.22 0.10
CA SER A 41 3.35 -10.44 0.82
C SER A 41 2.43 -9.72 -0.16
N MET A 42 1.23 -9.35 0.27
CA MET A 42 0.29 -8.61 -0.55
C MET A 42 -0.21 -7.35 0.15
N VAL A 43 -0.24 -6.24 -0.58
CA VAL A 43 -1.02 -5.06 -0.23
C VAL A 43 -2.41 -5.25 -0.80
N ARG A 44 -3.39 -5.39 0.09
CA ARG A 44 -4.79 -5.60 -0.26
C ARG A 44 -5.54 -4.29 -0.50
N GLU A 45 -5.09 -3.25 0.18
CA GLU A 45 -5.71 -1.93 0.16
C GLU A 45 -4.64 -0.90 0.50
N LEU A 46 -4.60 0.18 -0.27
CA LEU A 46 -3.94 1.43 0.07
C LEU A 46 -4.97 2.53 -0.15
N HIS A 47 -5.25 3.30 0.89
CA HIS A 47 -6.17 4.42 0.82
C HIS A 47 -5.54 5.64 1.49
N VAL A 48 -5.52 6.76 0.79
CA VAL A 48 -5.09 8.05 1.36
C VAL A 48 -6.27 8.98 1.24
N TYR A 49 -6.75 9.47 2.39
CA TYR A 49 -7.85 10.42 2.41
C TYR A 49 -7.36 11.75 1.82
N GLY A 50 -8.08 12.25 0.83
CA GLY A 50 -7.90 13.62 0.36
C GLY A 50 -8.49 14.61 1.37
N THR A 51 -8.08 15.87 1.28
CA THR A 51 -8.77 16.97 1.97
C THR A 51 -10.22 17.04 1.52
N ALA A 52 -11.15 16.45 2.27
CA ALA A 52 -12.55 16.86 2.28
C ALA A 52 -12.65 18.16 3.09
N VAL A 53 -11.97 19.22 2.63
CA VAL A 53 -12.10 20.53 3.26
C VAL A 53 -13.25 21.22 2.55
N ALA A 54 -14.27 21.60 3.32
CA ALA A 54 -15.34 22.47 2.88
C ALA A 54 -14.77 23.64 2.06
N VAL A 55 -15.47 24.01 0.99
CA VAL A 55 -15.02 24.88 -0.12
C VAL A 55 -14.59 26.31 0.31
N HIS A 56 -14.47 26.63 1.60
CA HIS A 56 -14.38 28.01 2.10
C HIS A 56 -13.10 28.43 2.84
N SER A 57 -12.05 27.62 2.92
CA SER A 57 -10.75 28.10 3.44
C SER A 57 -9.61 27.77 2.49
N ARG A 58 -9.12 28.80 1.78
CA ARG A 58 -7.83 28.77 1.09
C ARG A 58 -6.72 28.80 2.13
N ASP A 59 -6.50 27.68 2.82
CA ASP A 59 -5.37 27.53 3.74
C ASP A 59 -4.21 26.75 3.14
N LYS A 60 -3.00 27.24 3.42
CA LYS A 60 -1.71 26.78 2.88
C LYS A 60 -1.33 25.35 3.28
N GLY A 61 -2.13 24.67 4.12
CA GLY A 61 -1.94 23.29 4.59
C GLY A 61 -2.32 22.19 3.58
N ARG A 62 -2.98 22.52 2.46
CA ARG A 62 -3.43 21.56 1.42
C ARG A 62 -2.33 20.72 0.77
N PHE A 63 -1.05 21.07 0.99
CA PHE A 63 0.11 20.30 0.52
C PHE A 63 0.48 19.11 1.43
N GLN A 64 -0.06 18.99 2.64
CA GLN A 64 0.40 18.00 3.62
C GLN A 64 0.09 16.54 3.26
N HIS A 65 -0.91 16.25 2.42
CA HIS A 65 -1.25 14.85 2.07
C HIS A 65 -0.47 14.26 0.90
N ARG A 66 0.40 15.05 0.24
CA ARG A 66 1.25 14.56 -0.84
C ARG A 66 2.40 13.74 -0.25
N GLY A 67 2.23 12.43 -0.19
CA GLY A 67 3.34 11.50 0.11
C GLY A 67 2.99 10.35 1.06
N TYR A 68 1.90 10.43 1.83
CA TYR A 68 1.52 9.39 2.78
C TYR A 68 1.37 8.01 2.12
N GLY A 69 0.81 7.94 0.91
CA GLY A 69 0.71 6.68 0.18
C GLY A 69 2.09 6.08 -0.09
N THR A 70 3.07 6.89 -0.47
CA THR A 70 4.44 6.44 -0.71
C THR A 70 5.12 6.01 0.58
N LEU A 71 4.90 6.71 1.68
CA LEU A 71 5.42 6.34 3.00
C LEU A 71 4.84 5.01 3.47
N LEU A 72 3.51 4.83 3.37
CA LEU A 72 2.83 3.57 3.68
C LEU A 72 3.38 2.41 2.84
N MET A 73 3.57 2.62 1.54
CA MET A 73 4.13 1.60 0.66
C MET A 73 5.58 1.24 1.04
N ARG A 74 6.43 2.21 1.37
CA ARG A 74 7.81 1.96 1.82
C ARG A 74 7.86 1.16 3.11
N GLU A 75 7.00 1.49 4.06
CA GLU A 75 6.93 0.75 5.32
C GLU A 75 6.38 -0.66 5.10
N ALA A 76 5.41 -0.82 4.20
CA ALA A 76 4.94 -2.14 3.80
C ALA A 76 6.03 -2.98 3.13
N GLU A 77 6.88 -2.39 2.27
CA GLU A 77 8.05 -3.05 1.68
C GLU A 77 9.04 -3.50 2.78
N ARG A 78 9.33 -2.64 3.76
CA ARG A 78 10.20 -2.94 4.90
C ARG A 78 9.68 -4.12 5.72
N ILE A 79 8.42 -4.06 6.19
CA ILE A 79 7.78 -5.14 6.96
C ILE A 79 7.74 -6.44 6.14
N ALA A 80 7.40 -6.36 4.85
CA ALA A 80 7.37 -7.53 3.98
C ALA A 80 8.74 -8.20 3.87
N ARG A 81 9.83 -7.45 3.78
CA ARG A 81 11.18 -7.99 3.69
C ARG A 81 11.69 -8.49 5.04
N GLU A 82 11.64 -7.65 6.06
CA GLU A 82 12.34 -7.85 7.34
C GLU A 82 11.55 -8.75 8.29
N GLU A 83 10.23 -8.59 8.36
CA GLU A 83 9.40 -9.30 9.34
C GLU A 83 8.68 -10.50 8.71
N HIS A 84 8.13 -10.33 7.50
CA HIS A 84 7.50 -11.44 6.81
C HIS A 84 8.51 -12.37 6.16
N GLY A 85 9.72 -11.91 5.85
CA GLY A 85 10.73 -12.66 5.09
C GLY A 85 10.33 -12.92 3.63
N SER A 86 9.59 -11.97 3.03
CA SER A 86 9.12 -12.05 1.65
C SER A 86 10.19 -11.55 0.69
N THR A 87 10.26 -12.17 -0.49
CA THR A 87 11.16 -11.76 -1.59
C THR A 87 10.43 -10.89 -2.63
N LYS A 88 9.11 -10.78 -2.52
CA LYS A 88 8.30 -9.90 -3.37
C LYS A 88 7.05 -9.38 -2.66
N LEU A 89 6.61 -8.21 -3.09
CA LEU A 89 5.37 -7.55 -2.66
C LEU A 89 4.45 -7.37 -3.86
N ALA A 90 3.24 -7.93 -3.77
CA ALA A 90 2.19 -7.78 -4.77
C ALA A 90 1.13 -6.78 -4.30
N VAL A 91 0.58 -5.98 -5.20
CA VAL A 91 -0.46 -4.99 -4.89
C VAL A 91 -1.68 -5.25 -5.75
N ILE A 92 -2.84 -5.38 -5.10
CA ILE A 92 -4.13 -5.36 -5.80
C ILE A 92 -4.38 -3.93 -6.26
N SER A 93 -4.42 -3.69 -7.56
CA SER A 93 -4.60 -2.35 -8.11
C SER A 93 -5.63 -2.32 -9.23
N GLY A 94 -6.53 -1.33 -9.16
CA GLY A 94 -7.40 -1.00 -10.29
C GLY A 94 -6.58 -0.46 -11.46
N VAL A 95 -7.06 -0.66 -12.69
CA VAL A 95 -6.34 -0.27 -13.91
C VAL A 95 -5.88 1.20 -13.88
N GLY A 96 -6.72 2.11 -13.39
CA GLY A 96 -6.43 3.54 -13.30
C GLY A 96 -5.34 3.94 -12.30
N THR A 97 -5.00 3.07 -11.34
CA THR A 97 -3.99 3.39 -10.30
C THR A 97 -2.62 2.76 -10.59
N ARG A 98 -2.51 1.90 -11.61
CA ARG A 98 -1.25 1.21 -11.94
C ARG A 98 -0.06 2.15 -12.19
N HIS A 99 -0.30 3.31 -12.82
CA HIS A 99 0.76 4.29 -13.08
C HIS A 99 1.36 4.86 -11.79
N TYR A 100 0.60 4.96 -10.70
CA TYR A 100 1.15 5.34 -9.40
C TYR A 100 2.19 4.33 -8.91
N TYR A 101 1.86 3.03 -8.97
CA TYR A 101 2.78 1.97 -8.55
C TYR A 101 4.01 1.84 -9.47
N ARG A 102 3.86 2.09 -10.78
CA ARG A 102 5.01 2.12 -11.70
C ARG A 102 6.07 3.14 -11.28
N LYS A 103 5.66 4.33 -10.81
CA LYS A 103 6.59 5.34 -10.28
C LYS A 103 7.34 4.88 -9.02
N LEU A 104 6.83 3.87 -8.31
CA LEU A 104 7.46 3.26 -7.14
C LEU A 104 8.33 2.03 -7.49
N GLY A 105 8.47 1.72 -8.78
CA GLY A 105 9.25 0.58 -9.27
C GLY A 105 8.48 -0.74 -9.31
N TYR A 106 7.14 -0.70 -9.32
CA TYR A 106 6.33 -1.90 -9.53
C TYR A 106 6.05 -2.14 -11.00
N GLU A 107 5.98 -3.41 -11.38
CA GLU A 107 5.66 -3.88 -12.72
C GLU A 107 4.36 -4.69 -12.70
N LEU A 108 3.69 -4.79 -13.85
CA LEU A 108 2.45 -5.56 -13.95
C LEU A 108 2.80 -7.05 -14.16
N GLU A 109 2.39 -7.91 -13.23
CA GLU A 109 2.49 -9.37 -13.34
C GLU A 109 1.08 -9.94 -13.13
N ASP A 110 0.50 -10.53 -14.18
CA ASP A 110 -0.90 -10.99 -14.20
C ASP A 110 -1.88 -9.84 -13.86
N THR A 111 -2.58 -9.94 -12.73
CA THR A 111 -3.56 -8.94 -12.26
C THR A 111 -3.00 -7.99 -11.20
N TYR A 112 -1.74 -8.19 -10.77
CA TYR A 112 -1.11 -7.49 -9.66
C TYR A 112 0.01 -6.55 -10.12
N MET A 113 0.24 -5.49 -9.35
CA MET A 113 1.49 -4.73 -9.45
C MET A 113 2.49 -5.35 -8.49
N VAL A 114 3.62 -5.84 -9.00
CA VAL A 114 4.62 -6.60 -8.25
C VAL A 114 5.95 -5.85 -8.22
N LYS A 115 6.63 -5.92 -7.08
CA LYS A 115 8.01 -5.47 -6.90
C LYS A 115 8.77 -6.52 -6.11
N TYR A 116 9.98 -6.85 -6.57
CA TYR A 116 10.90 -7.71 -5.85
C TYR A 116 11.66 -6.88 -4.79
N LEU A 117 11.80 -7.41 -3.58
CA LEU A 117 12.24 -6.68 -2.37
C LEU A 117 13.70 -6.93 -1.98
#